data_AF-A0A3M2YIZ6-F1
#
_entry.id   AF-A0A3M2YIZ6-F1
#
_cell.length_a   1.000
_cell.length_b   1.000
_cell.length_c   1.000
_cell.angle_alpha   90.00
_cell.angle_beta   90.00
_cell.angle_gamma   90.00
#
_symmetry.space_group_name_H-M   'P 1'
#
loop_
_entity.id
_entity.type
_entity.pdbx_description
1 polymer ?
#
loop_
_entity_poly.entity_id
_entity_poly.type
_entity_poly.pdbx_seq_one_letter_code
_entity_poly.pdbx_strand_id
1 'polypeptide(L)'
;MCASPAYLEQHGVPSMPDELASHRCICIRENDEDVTLWHLSKGHAKKTLRIEPALLSNDGSVARRWAEQGLGIVLRSQWDVSDAIASGNL
;
A
#
# COMPACT_ATOMS: atom_id res chain seq x y z
N MET A 1 -4.78 -1.38 -3.12
CA MET A 1 -3.67 -0.43 -2.87
C MET A 1 -4.30 0.88 -2.48
N CYS A 2 -3.88 1.46 -1.36
CA CYS A 2 -4.41 2.74 -0.86
C CYS A 2 -3.33 3.47 -0.04
N ALA A 3 -3.53 4.76 0.15
CA ALA A 3 -2.68 5.66 0.93
C ALA A 3 -3.53 6.84 1.38
N SER A 4 -3.20 7.47 2.51
CA SER A 4 -3.98 8.61 2.96
C SER A 4 -3.91 9.78 1.97
N PRO A 5 -4.95 10.63 1.90
CA PRO A 5 -4.93 11.84 1.08
C PRO A 5 -3.71 12.72 1.37
N ALA A 6 -3.36 12.89 2.65
CA ALA A 6 -2.20 13.68 3.07
C ALA A 6 -0.87 13.16 2.50
N TYR A 7 -0.71 11.84 2.38
CA TYR A 7 0.47 11.27 1.74
C TYR A 7 0.51 11.56 0.24
N LEU A 8 -0.63 11.40 -0.44
CA LEU A 8 -0.73 11.64 -1.88
C LEU A 8 -0.59 13.13 -2.24
N GLU A 9 -1.01 14.05 -1.37
CA GLU A 9 -0.78 15.48 -1.53
C GLU A 9 0.72 15.85 -1.47
N GLN A 10 1.48 15.18 -0.61
CA GLN A 10 2.91 15.44 -0.42
C GLN A 10 3.80 14.73 -1.44
N HIS A 11 3.45 13.49 -1.80
CA HIS A 11 4.28 12.62 -2.63
C HIS A 11 3.75 12.41 -4.05
N GLY A 12 2.54 12.88 -4.35
CA GLY A 12 1.86 12.63 -5.62
C GLY A 12 1.18 11.25 -5.67
N VAL A 13 0.33 11.08 -6.68
CA VAL A 13 -0.36 9.81 -6.96
C VAL A 13 0.45 9.02 -7.99
N PRO A 14 0.87 7.77 -7.69
CA PRO A 14 1.56 6.94 -8.65
C PRO A 14 0.62 6.59 -9.82
N SER A 15 0.98 7.05 -11.01
CA SER A 15 0.28 6.80 -12.27
C SER A 15 0.62 5.42 -12.85
N MET A 16 1.79 4.88 -12.49
CA MET A 16 2.31 3.60 -12.98
C MET A 16 2.84 2.74 -11.82
N PRO A 17 2.74 1.40 -11.89
CA PRO A 17 3.32 0.51 -10.89
C PRO A 17 4.81 0.76 -10.60
N ASP A 18 5.60 1.13 -11.62
CA ASP A 18 7.04 1.35 -11.49
C ASP A 18 7.38 2.54 -10.57
N GLU A 19 6.47 3.51 -10.45
CA GLU A 19 6.66 4.67 -9.58
C GLU A 19 6.62 4.29 -8.10
N LEU A 20 6.09 3.10 -7.75
CA LEU A 20 6.12 2.58 -6.38
C LEU A 20 7.54 2.43 -5.84
N ALA A 21 8.54 2.27 -6.71
CA ALA A 21 9.95 2.26 -6.28
C ALA A 21 10.41 3.61 -5.70
N SER A 22 9.70 4.70 -6.01
CA SER A 22 9.95 6.06 -5.47
C SER A 22 9.01 6.44 -4.32
N HIS A 23 8.12 5.54 -3.92
CA HIS A 23 7.19 5.75 -2.82
C HIS A 23 7.54 4.89 -1.61
N ARG A 24 7.11 5.35 -0.43
CA ARG A 24 7.17 4.57 0.79
C ARG A 24 6.12 3.46 0.71
N CYS A 25 6.55 2.21 0.62
CA CYS A 25 5.66 1.05 0.67
C CYS A 25 5.62 0.47 2.09
N ILE A 26 4.42 0.12 2.54
CA ILE A 26 4.14 -0.54 3.81
C ILE A 26 3.81 -2.00 3.51
N CYS A 27 4.58 -2.92 4.09
CA CYS A 27 4.37 -4.35 3.95
C CYS A 27 3.86 -4.99 5.23
N ILE A 28 3.11 -6.08 5.07
CA ILE A 28 2.59 -6.90 6.16
C ILE A 28 3.14 -8.30 5.99
N ARG A 29 3.95 -8.77 6.94
CA ARG A 29 4.49 -10.13 6.97
C ARG A 29 3.62 -11.04 7.83
N GLU A 30 2.64 -11.62 7.19
CA GLU A 30 1.82 -12.72 7.72
C GLU A 30 2.30 -14.01 7.02
N ASN A 31 2.77 -15.01 7.79
CA ASN A 31 3.10 -16.37 7.31
C ASN A 31 4.34 -16.56 6.40
N ASP A 32 5.39 -15.73 6.56
CA ASP A 32 6.69 -15.91 5.88
C ASP A 32 6.63 -15.82 4.33
N GLU A 33 5.55 -15.24 3.79
CA GLU A 33 5.43 -14.96 2.37
C GLU A 33 6.41 -13.86 1.92
N ASP A 34 6.73 -13.83 0.61
CA ASP A 34 7.51 -12.73 0.04
C ASP A 34 6.65 -11.47 -0.09
N VAL A 35 6.58 -10.74 1.02
CA VAL A 35 5.75 -9.54 1.19
C VAL A 35 6.26 -8.35 0.38
N THR A 36 7.48 -8.46 -0.16
CA THR A 36 8.07 -7.45 -1.04
C THR A 36 7.60 -7.61 -2.49
N LEU A 37 7.03 -8.76 -2.85
CA LEU A 37 6.55 -9.04 -4.19
C LEU A 37 5.07 -8.64 -4.32
N TRP A 38 4.81 -7.51 -4.94
CA TRP A 38 3.45 -7.01 -5.16
C TRP A 38 2.91 -7.46 -6.52
N HIS A 39 1.75 -8.10 -6.49
CA HIS A 39 0.99 -8.47 -7.68
C HIS A 39 -0.12 -7.46 -7.92
N LEU A 40 0.03 -6.63 -8.94
CA LEU A 40 -0.93 -5.61 -9.33
C LEU A 40 -1.64 -6.01 -10.61
N SER A 41 -2.92 -5.70 -10.71
CA SER A 41 -3.71 -5.92 -11.90
C SER A 41 -4.61 -4.72 -12.20
N LYS A 42 -4.75 -4.40 -13.49
CA LYS A 42 -5.66 -3.38 -14.00
C LYS A 42 -6.26 -3.87 -15.31
N GLY A 43 -7.51 -4.34 -15.27
CA GLY A 43 -8.15 -5.02 -16.39
C GLY A 43 -7.38 -6.29 -16.78
N HIS A 44 -6.96 -6.39 -18.05
CA HIS A 44 -6.16 -7.52 -18.54
C HIS A 44 -4.65 -7.39 -18.23
N ALA A 45 -4.18 -6.22 -17.83
CA ALA A 45 -2.79 -6.02 -17.49
C ALA A 45 -2.51 -6.58 -16.08
N LYS A 46 -1.51 -7.46 -15.99
CA LYS A 46 -0.95 -7.94 -14.73
C LYS A 46 0.51 -7.49 -14.66
N LYS A 47 0.93 -7.01 -13.51
CA LYS A 47 2.30 -6.62 -13.26
C LYS A 47 2.71 -7.10 -11.88
N THR A 48 3.84 -7.79 -11.84
CA THR A 48 4.51 -8.16 -10.61
C THR A 48 5.74 -7.29 -10.47
N LEU A 49 5.91 -6.66 -9.32
CA LEU A 49 7.11 -5.88 -9.01
C LEU A 49 7.57 -6.19 -7.59
N ARG A 50 8.87 -6.08 -7.38
CA ARG A 50 9.44 -6.14 -6.03
C ARG A 50 9.62 -4.71 -5.53
N ILE A 51 9.09 -4.41 -4.35
CA ILE A 51 9.20 -3.12 -3.69
C ILE A 51 10.21 -3.19 -2.54
N GLU A 52 10.78 -2.05 -2.17
CA GLU A 52 11.58 -1.92 -0.96
C GLU A 52 10.70 -1.35 0.16
N PRO A 53 10.36 -2.15 1.21
CA PRO A 53 9.43 -1.69 2.23
C PRO A 53 10.10 -0.65 3.12
N ALA A 54 9.50 0.55 3.20
CA ALA A 54 9.89 1.57 4.15
C ALA A 54 9.42 1.23 5.58
N LEU A 55 8.32 0.48 5.70
CA LEU A 55 7.77 -0.02 6.95
C LEU A 55 7.30 -1.46 6.78
N LEU A 56 7.52 -2.27 7.80
CA LEU A 56 7.13 -3.67 7.83
C LEU A 56 6.50 -4.00 9.19
N SER A 57 5.32 -4.62 9.17
CA SER A 57 4.63 -5.10 10.37
C SER A 57 4.19 -6.55 10.15
N ASN A 58 4.04 -7.32 11.21
CA ASN A 58 3.32 -8.61 11.17
C ASN A 58 1.84 -8.48 11.57
N ASP A 59 1.37 -7.24 11.78
CA ASP A 59 0.01 -6.90 12.16
C ASP A 59 -0.58 -5.95 11.12
N GLY A 60 -1.65 -6.41 10.44
CA GLY A 60 -2.35 -5.63 9.43
C GLY A 60 -3.01 -4.34 9.94
N SER A 61 -3.45 -4.31 11.21
CA SER A 61 -4.03 -3.11 11.83
C SER A 61 -2.99 -2.01 12.06
N VAL A 62 -1.75 -2.39 12.37
CA VAL A 62 -0.62 -1.47 12.50
C VAL A 62 -0.27 -0.89 11.13
N ALA A 63 -0.16 -1.73 10.11
CA ALA A 63 0.13 -1.29 8.75
C ALA A 63 -0.96 -0.36 8.18
N ARG A 64 -2.24 -0.65 8.46
CA ARG A 64 -3.36 0.23 8.07
C ARG A 64 -3.26 1.60 8.74
N ARG A 65 -3.02 1.64 10.06
CA ARG A 65 -2.84 2.90 10.80
C ARG A 65 -1.67 3.72 10.27
N TRP A 66 -0.57 3.10 9.88
CA TRP A 66 0.55 3.81 9.24
C TRP A 66 0.15 4.43 7.91
N ALA A 67 -0.65 3.74 7.09
CA ALA A 67 -1.17 4.29 5.85
C ALA A 67 -2.14 5.46 6.11
N GLU A 68 -3.06 5.32 7.09
CA GLU A 68 -3.98 6.39 7.52
C GLU A 68 -3.23 7.63 8.02
N GLN A 69 -2.10 7.43 8.71
CA GLN A 69 -1.20 8.49 9.19
C GLN A 69 -0.30 9.08 8.10
N GLY A 70 -0.40 8.60 6.85
CA GLY A 70 0.38 9.09 5.72
C GLY A 70 1.85 8.69 5.73
N LEU A 71 2.17 7.52 6.31
CA LEU A 71 3.54 7.01 6.32
C LEU A 71 3.90 6.19 5.07
N GLY A 72 2.95 5.96 4.17
CA GLY A 72 3.18 5.27 2.91
C GLY A 72 1.93 4.65 2.28
N ILE A 73 2.18 3.90 1.23
CA ILE A 73 1.21 3.14 0.45
C ILE A 73 1.15 1.72 1.00
N VAL A 74 -0.05 1.19 1.21
CA VAL A 74 -0.26 -0.20 1.63
C VAL A 74 -1.04 -0.99 0.59
N LEU A 75 -0.67 -2.27 0.43
CA LEU A 75 -1.41 -3.23 -0.36
C LEU A 75 -2.29 -4.09 0.56
N ARG A 76 -3.60 -3.80 0.60
CA ARG A 76 -4.62 -4.58 1.32
C ARG A 76 -5.78 -4.97 0.42
N SER A 77 -6.51 -5.99 0.88
CA SER A 77 -7.83 -6.36 0.35
C SER A 77 -8.81 -5.21 0.55
N GLN A 78 -9.65 -4.96 -0.45
CA GLN A 78 -10.68 -3.92 -0.39
C GLN A 78 -11.57 -4.04 0.86
N TRP A 79 -11.88 -5.27 1.28
CA TRP A 79 -12.67 -5.55 2.47
C TRP A 79 -12.08 -4.97 3.75
N ASP A 80 -10.76 -4.95 3.87
CA ASP A 80 -10.05 -4.52 5.09
C ASP A 80 -9.94 -3.00 5.22
N VAL A 81 -9.89 -2.31 4.07
CA VAL A 81 -9.72 -0.86 3.99
C VAL A 81 -11.00 -0.13 3.60
N SER A 82 -12.10 -0.84 3.36
CA SER A 82 -13.37 -0.26 2.91
C SER A 82 -13.87 0.84 3.85
N ASP A 83 -13.85 0.61 5.17
CA ASP A 83 -14.30 1.60 6.17
C ASP A 83 -13.38 2.83 6.22
N ALA A 84 -12.07 2.61 6.10
CA ALA A 84 -11.08 3.68 6.10
C ALA A 84 -11.19 4.55 4.84
N ILE A 85 -11.46 3.94 3.68
CA ILE A 85 -11.73 4.66 2.43
C ILE A 85 -13.07 5.41 2.52
N ALA A 86 -14.12 4.77 3.03
CA ALA A 86 -15.44 5.40 3.18
C ALA A 86 -15.42 6.61 4.13
N SER A 87 -14.53 6.59 5.12
CA SER A 87 -14.31 7.70 6.06
C SER A 87 -13.31 8.76 5.58
N GLY A 88 -12.69 8.58 4.40
CA GLY A 88 -11.73 9.53 3.82
C GLY A 88 -10.34 9.50 4.47
N ASN A 89 -10.03 8.46 5.25
CA ASN A 89 -8.72 8.29 5.88
C ASN A 89 -7.71 7.59 4.95
N LEU A 90 -8.19 6.91 3.90
CA LEU A 90 -7.42 6.17 2.89
C LEU A 90 -8.01 6.30 1.48
#